data_AF-A0A8H3HZQ4-F1
#
_entry.id   AF-A0A8H3HZQ4-F1
#
_cell.length_a   1.000
_cell.length_b   1.000
_cell.length_c   1.000
_cell.angle_alpha   90.00
_cell.angle_beta   90.00
_cell.angle_gamma   90.00
#
_symmetry.space_group_name_H-M   'P 1'
#
loop_
_entity.id
_entity.type
_entity.pdbx_description
1 polymer ?
#
loop_
_entity_poly.entity_id
_entity_poly.type
_entity_poly.pdbx_seq_one_letter_code
_entity_poly.pdbx_strand_id
1 'polypeptide(L)'
;MSTITINGRDLDVEAFRAEAISFTDMMAKNARLDEPLPTGQDFSEAEDKELQTQIQAMDILPQEAKSIMWAAFCAKQASKLARNLRELSLETQPKAFSTYVQILSLLPEAAHEPYYRMFLSSPESRVLSNLIGNAFGRGILWRRPSGPGCICGLLIELLFWCDASEGDDKKSPMDASVRRRVARKIASIKANNNFRYLPVTQKADIERLDGVLTVIEQMPEDFYLNSTRDHLLNQADCCGNDECDEDPTMRCSRCRSVEYCGKKCQARHWKNGHKVRCFAHEE
;
A
#
# COMPACT_ATOMS: atom_id res chain seq x y z
N MET A 1 23.34 -22.59 -6.82
CA MET A 1 22.26 -21.94 -6.05
C MET A 1 22.35 -20.45 -6.32
N SER A 2 21.23 -19.76 -6.55
CA SER A 2 21.24 -18.30 -6.78
C SER A 2 21.24 -17.61 -5.43
N THR A 3 22.15 -16.66 -5.20
CA THR A 3 22.25 -15.92 -3.95
C THR A 3 21.81 -14.46 -4.11
N ILE A 4 21.37 -13.84 -3.02
CA ILE A 4 21.13 -12.40 -2.90
C ILE A 4 21.89 -11.88 -1.68
N THR A 5 22.55 -10.74 -1.81
CA THR A 5 23.28 -10.11 -0.70
C THR A 5 22.39 -9.07 -0.02
N ILE A 6 22.08 -9.25 1.26
CA ILE A 6 21.36 -8.28 2.09
C ILE A 6 22.23 -7.92 3.28
N ASN A 7 22.59 -6.63 3.43
CA ASN A 7 23.50 -6.13 4.45
C ASN A 7 24.81 -6.95 4.58
N GLY A 8 25.39 -7.32 3.42
CA GLY A 8 26.65 -8.08 3.36
C GLY A 8 26.52 -9.56 3.67
N ARG A 9 25.29 -10.10 3.80
CA ARG A 9 25.04 -11.53 3.98
C ARG A 9 24.45 -12.12 2.70
N ASP A 10 25.06 -13.19 2.20
CA ASP A 10 24.54 -13.93 1.06
C ASP A 10 23.48 -14.94 1.53
N LEU A 11 22.27 -14.79 1.00
CA LEU A 11 21.12 -15.63 1.28
C LEU A 11 20.75 -16.42 0.01
N ASP A 12 20.29 -17.66 0.17
CA ASP A 12 19.71 -18.40 -0.95
C ASP A 12 18.37 -17.77 -1.37
N VAL A 13 18.23 -17.50 -2.67
CA VAL A 13 17.07 -16.79 -3.22
C VAL A 13 15.76 -17.56 -3.03
N GLU A 14 15.76 -18.88 -3.21
CA GLU A 14 14.52 -19.67 -3.07
C GLU A 14 14.12 -19.80 -1.60
N ALA A 15 15.10 -20.02 -0.70
CA ALA A 15 14.87 -20.06 0.73
C ALA A 15 14.31 -18.73 1.25
N PHE A 16 14.92 -17.60 0.87
CA PHE A 16 14.45 -16.28 1.31
C PHE A 16 13.07 -15.93 0.73
N ARG A 17 12.80 -16.32 -0.51
CA ARG A 17 11.47 -16.17 -1.10
C ARG A 17 10.42 -17.01 -0.40
N ALA A 18 10.76 -18.24 0.01
CA ALA A 18 9.87 -19.10 0.80
C ALA A 18 9.62 -18.52 2.19
N GLU A 19 10.63 -17.92 2.82
CA GLU A 19 10.50 -17.19 4.08
C GLU A 19 9.54 -16.00 3.93
N ALA A 20 9.66 -15.22 2.84
CA ALA A 20 8.74 -14.11 2.58
C ALA A 20 7.28 -14.54 2.40
N ILE A 21 7.07 -15.69 1.75
CA ILE A 21 5.74 -16.30 1.63
C ILE A 21 5.25 -16.77 3.01
N SER A 22 6.07 -17.48 3.77
CA SER A 22 5.70 -17.95 5.11
C SER A 22 5.35 -16.82 6.06
N PHE A 23 6.10 -15.71 6.01
CA PHE A 23 5.79 -14.49 6.75
C PHE A 23 4.43 -13.92 6.34
N THR A 24 4.18 -13.82 5.03
CA THR A 24 2.92 -13.31 4.47
C THR A 24 1.73 -14.15 4.92
N ASP A 25 1.85 -15.48 4.85
CA ASP A 25 0.79 -16.41 5.25
C ASP A 25 0.55 -16.34 6.77
N MET A 26 1.61 -16.18 7.57
CA MET A 26 1.50 -15.97 9.01
C MET A 26 0.81 -14.64 9.35
N MET A 27 1.18 -13.54 8.66
CA MET A 27 0.54 -12.24 8.84
C MET A 27 -0.93 -12.30 8.44
N ALA A 28 -1.27 -12.94 7.32
CA ALA A 28 -2.64 -13.13 6.88
C ALA A 28 -3.47 -13.91 7.90
N LYS A 29 -2.93 -15.00 8.46
CA LYS A 29 -3.56 -15.77 9.52
C LYS A 29 -3.81 -14.94 10.78
N ASN A 30 -2.78 -14.26 11.28
CA ASN A 30 -2.86 -13.45 12.51
C ASN A 30 -3.79 -12.23 12.33
N ALA A 31 -3.83 -11.67 11.12
CA ALA A 31 -4.78 -10.65 10.73
C ALA A 31 -6.15 -11.20 10.35
N ARG A 32 -6.45 -12.50 10.58
CA ARG A 32 -7.77 -13.10 10.30
C ARG A 32 -8.23 -12.87 8.85
N LEU A 33 -7.31 -12.90 7.88
CA LEU A 33 -7.63 -12.67 6.47
C LEU A 33 -8.33 -13.87 5.82
N ASP A 34 -7.93 -15.08 6.18
CA ASP A 34 -8.54 -16.33 5.68
C ASP A 34 -9.74 -16.78 6.53
N GLU A 35 -9.79 -16.37 7.80
CA GLU A 35 -10.91 -16.62 8.72
C GLU A 35 -11.41 -15.30 9.32
N PRO A 36 -12.19 -14.51 8.58
CA PRO A 36 -12.64 -13.19 9.02
C PRO A 36 -13.35 -13.21 10.38
N LEU A 37 -13.24 -12.11 11.12
CA LEU A 37 -13.94 -11.93 12.39
C LEU A 37 -15.47 -11.95 12.17
N PRO A 38 -16.25 -12.55 13.07
CA PRO A 38 -17.69 -12.42 13.07
C PRO A 38 -18.14 -10.95 13.19
N THR A 39 -19.31 -10.61 12.64
CA THR A 39 -19.87 -9.26 12.73
C THR A 39 -19.93 -8.79 14.18
N GLY A 40 -19.32 -7.63 14.44
CA GLY A 40 -19.33 -7.00 15.76
C GLY A 40 -18.37 -7.61 16.79
N GLN A 41 -17.58 -8.62 16.41
CA GLN A 41 -16.51 -9.15 17.24
C GLN A 41 -15.17 -8.56 16.80
N ASP A 42 -14.51 -7.84 17.70
CA ASP A 42 -13.17 -7.30 17.46
C ASP A 42 -12.07 -8.33 17.82
N PHE A 43 -10.80 -8.00 17.52
CA PHE A 43 -9.67 -8.78 17.99
C PHE A 43 -9.66 -8.88 19.52
N SER A 44 -9.41 -10.09 20.02
CA SER A 44 -9.03 -10.27 21.42
C SER A 44 -7.70 -9.57 21.72
N GLU A 45 -7.42 -9.28 22.99
CA GLU A 45 -6.13 -8.66 23.39
C GLU A 45 -4.93 -9.52 22.99
N ALA A 46 -5.07 -10.84 23.00
CA ALA A 46 -4.00 -11.76 22.62
C ALA A 46 -3.72 -11.72 21.10
N GLU A 47 -4.77 -11.80 20.28
CA GLU A 47 -4.65 -11.68 18.82
C GLU A 47 -4.08 -10.32 18.42
N ASP A 48 -4.59 -9.24 19.02
CA ASP A 48 -4.13 -7.88 18.73
C ASP A 48 -2.64 -7.73 19.07
N LYS A 49 -2.22 -8.22 20.24
CA LYS A 49 -0.82 -8.16 20.67
C LYS A 49 0.10 -8.97 19.77
N GLU A 50 -0.30 -10.19 19.38
CA GLU A 50 0.48 -11.06 18.50
C GLU A 50 0.70 -10.38 17.13
N LEU A 51 -0.38 -9.90 16.52
CA LEU A 51 -0.31 -9.23 15.22
C LEU A 51 0.50 -7.93 15.28
N GLN A 52 0.32 -7.11 16.32
CA GLN A 52 1.11 -5.88 16.48
C GLN A 52 2.59 -6.17 16.71
N THR A 53 2.94 -7.24 17.42
CA THR A 53 4.34 -7.68 17.59
C THR A 53 4.94 -8.05 16.23
N GLN A 54 4.20 -8.79 15.41
CA GLN A 54 4.64 -9.15 14.06
C GLN A 54 4.81 -7.93 13.15
N ILE A 55 3.89 -6.97 13.18
CA ILE A 55 4.00 -5.72 12.41
C ILE A 55 5.21 -4.91 12.87
N GLN A 56 5.47 -4.81 14.17
CA GLN A 56 6.63 -4.08 14.69
C GLN A 56 7.96 -4.75 14.33
N ALA A 57 8.00 -6.08 14.26
CA ALA A 57 9.20 -6.81 13.85
C ALA A 57 9.64 -6.45 12.42
N MET A 58 8.72 -6.04 11.54
CA MET A 58 9.03 -5.59 10.19
C MET A 58 9.93 -4.35 10.15
N ASP A 59 9.87 -3.48 11.17
CA ASP A 59 10.71 -2.28 11.22
C ASP A 59 12.16 -2.55 11.60
N ILE A 60 12.45 -3.76 12.07
CA ILE A 60 13.82 -4.19 12.43
C ILE A 60 14.53 -4.78 11.20
N LEU A 61 13.78 -5.16 10.17
CA LEU A 61 14.33 -5.77 8.97
C LEU A 61 15.12 -4.76 8.12
N PRO A 62 16.19 -5.20 7.43
CA PRO A 62 16.81 -4.42 6.37
C PRO A 62 15.79 -3.99 5.31
N GLN A 63 15.98 -2.81 4.72
CA GLN A 63 15.01 -2.22 3.80
C GLN A 63 14.72 -3.12 2.59
N GLU A 64 15.74 -3.80 2.05
CA GLU A 64 15.61 -4.73 0.93
C GLU A 64 14.76 -5.96 1.33
N ALA A 65 15.00 -6.51 2.52
CA ALA A 65 14.22 -7.61 3.07
C ALA A 65 12.76 -7.19 3.29
N LYS A 66 12.55 -6.06 3.97
CA LYS A 66 11.22 -5.47 4.21
C LYS A 66 10.45 -5.26 2.90
N SER A 67 11.12 -4.74 1.88
CA SER A 67 10.54 -4.54 0.55
C SER A 67 10.11 -5.85 -0.11
N ILE A 68 10.90 -6.92 -0.01
CA ILE A 68 10.54 -8.24 -0.56
C ILE A 68 9.34 -8.85 0.18
N MET A 69 9.32 -8.72 1.51
CA MET A 69 8.23 -9.18 2.37
C MET A 69 6.92 -8.47 2.03
N TRP A 70 6.94 -7.14 1.87
CA TRP A 70 5.75 -6.39 1.47
C TRP A 70 5.32 -6.67 0.03
N ALA A 71 6.25 -6.91 -0.90
CA ALA A 71 5.91 -7.34 -2.25
C ALA A 71 5.15 -8.68 -2.24
N ALA A 72 5.58 -9.63 -1.40
CA ALA A 72 4.89 -10.91 -1.21
C ALA A 72 3.48 -10.70 -0.65
N PHE A 73 3.33 -9.82 0.35
CA PHE A 73 2.04 -9.47 0.94
C PHE A 73 1.11 -8.81 -0.08
N CYS A 74 1.58 -7.82 -0.84
CA CYS A 74 0.81 -7.16 -1.88
C CYS A 74 0.31 -8.16 -2.93
N ALA A 75 1.19 -9.04 -3.40
CA ALA A 75 0.86 -10.03 -4.42
C ALA A 75 -0.21 -11.04 -3.97
N LYS A 76 -0.23 -11.40 -2.68
CA LYS A 76 -1.06 -12.52 -2.19
C LYS A 76 -2.27 -12.09 -1.36
N GLN A 77 -2.19 -10.98 -0.63
CA GLN A 77 -3.10 -10.69 0.48
C GLN A 77 -3.78 -9.31 0.41
N ALA A 78 -3.29 -8.37 -0.41
CA ALA A 78 -3.87 -7.02 -0.49
C ALA A 78 -5.38 -7.03 -0.81
N SER A 79 -5.80 -7.83 -1.80
CA SER A 79 -7.22 -7.96 -2.17
C SER A 79 -8.08 -8.56 -1.07
N LYS A 80 -7.57 -9.55 -0.31
CA LYS A 80 -8.29 -10.14 0.83
C LYS A 80 -8.38 -9.14 1.99
N LEU A 81 -7.29 -8.43 2.30
CA LEU A 81 -7.26 -7.38 3.31
C LEU A 81 -8.30 -6.30 3.02
N ALA A 82 -8.35 -5.81 1.78
CA ALA A 82 -9.31 -4.82 1.34
C ALA A 82 -10.76 -5.31 1.44
N ARG A 83 -11.02 -6.54 1.00
CA ARG A 83 -12.34 -7.18 1.12
C ARG A 83 -12.78 -7.23 2.57
N ASN A 84 -11.94 -7.74 3.46
CA ASN A 84 -12.31 -7.87 4.86
C ASN A 84 -12.46 -6.50 5.53
N LEU A 85 -11.66 -5.50 5.17
CA LEU A 85 -11.79 -4.13 5.67
C LEU A 85 -13.18 -3.53 5.40
N ARG A 86 -13.79 -3.83 4.24
CA ARG A 86 -15.15 -3.34 3.90
C ARG A 86 -16.23 -3.90 4.81
N GLU A 87 -16.03 -5.09 5.35
CA GLU A 87 -17.00 -5.77 6.22
C GLU A 87 -16.87 -5.34 7.70
N LEU A 88 -15.78 -4.64 8.06
CA LEU A 88 -15.55 -4.20 9.44
C LEU A 88 -16.28 -2.89 9.75
N SER A 89 -16.79 -2.79 10.97
CA SER A 89 -17.32 -1.54 11.53
C SER A 89 -16.28 -0.85 12.41
N LEU A 90 -16.12 0.47 12.24
CA LEU A 90 -15.25 1.28 13.07
C LEU A 90 -15.74 1.37 14.54
N GLU A 91 -17.04 1.16 14.76
CA GLU A 91 -17.69 1.26 16.07
C GLU A 91 -17.55 -0.04 16.87
N THR A 92 -17.79 -1.19 16.23
CA THR A 92 -17.82 -2.48 16.92
C THR A 92 -16.51 -3.27 16.77
N GLN A 93 -15.71 -2.96 15.74
CA GLN A 93 -14.44 -3.64 15.45
C GLN A 93 -13.27 -2.64 15.26
N PRO A 94 -13.10 -1.63 16.14
CA PRO A 94 -12.10 -0.57 15.96
C PRO A 94 -10.66 -1.07 15.89
N LYS A 95 -10.29 -2.14 16.61
CA LYS A 95 -8.92 -2.69 16.58
C LYS A 95 -8.62 -3.33 15.24
N ALA A 96 -9.49 -4.23 14.78
CA ALA A 96 -9.34 -4.89 13.49
C ALA A 96 -9.34 -3.87 12.34
N PHE A 97 -10.30 -2.93 12.35
CA PHE A 97 -10.40 -1.88 11.33
C PHE A 97 -9.10 -1.06 11.26
N SER A 98 -8.63 -0.59 12.42
CA SER A 98 -7.43 0.23 12.50
C SER A 98 -6.16 -0.54 12.13
N THR A 99 -6.09 -1.84 12.46
CA THR A 99 -4.96 -2.69 12.08
C THR A 99 -4.91 -2.94 10.57
N TYR A 100 -6.06 -3.11 9.90
CA TYR A 100 -6.05 -3.28 8.45
C TYR A 100 -5.65 -1.99 7.72
N VAL A 101 -6.15 -0.83 8.18
CA VAL A 101 -5.69 0.46 7.68
C VAL A 101 -4.20 0.65 7.94
N GLN A 102 -3.71 0.24 9.12
CA GLN A 102 -2.28 0.26 9.45
C GLN A 102 -1.47 -0.57 8.45
N ILE A 103 -1.85 -1.82 8.19
CA ILE A 103 -1.14 -2.69 7.24
C ILE A 103 -1.09 -2.04 5.86
N LEU A 104 -2.22 -1.55 5.34
CA LEU A 104 -2.27 -0.82 4.06
C LEU A 104 -1.35 0.40 4.06
N SER A 105 -1.29 1.15 5.16
CA SER A 105 -0.46 2.36 5.28
C SER A 105 1.05 2.08 5.42
N LEU A 106 1.43 0.83 5.61
CA LEU A 106 2.83 0.39 5.69
C LEU A 106 3.32 -0.27 4.40
N LEU A 107 2.43 -0.47 3.43
CA LEU A 107 2.80 -0.95 2.10
C LEU A 107 3.68 0.10 1.39
N PRO A 108 4.63 -0.34 0.54
CA PRO A 108 5.45 0.56 -0.25
C PRO A 108 4.61 1.37 -1.25
N GLU A 109 5.13 2.50 -1.71
CA GLU A 109 4.49 3.33 -2.73
C GLU A 109 4.20 2.55 -4.01
N ALA A 110 3.00 2.72 -4.59
CA ALA A 110 2.60 1.99 -5.78
C ALA A 110 3.37 2.42 -7.05
N ALA A 111 4.03 3.59 -7.04
CA ALA A 111 4.98 3.94 -8.09
C ALA A 111 6.13 2.91 -8.20
N HIS A 112 6.56 2.35 -7.06
CA HIS A 112 7.71 1.45 -6.95
C HIS A 112 7.33 -0.02 -6.70
N GLU A 113 6.11 -0.29 -6.24
CA GLU A 113 5.62 -1.65 -5.98
C GLU A 113 4.53 -2.06 -6.97
N PRO A 114 4.87 -2.82 -8.04
CA PRO A 114 3.92 -3.12 -9.09
C PRO A 114 2.75 -3.99 -8.64
N TYR A 115 2.92 -4.88 -7.65
CA TYR A 115 1.76 -5.64 -7.13
C TYR A 115 0.75 -4.73 -6.44
N TYR A 116 1.24 -3.72 -5.71
CA TYR A 116 0.37 -2.77 -5.04
C TYR A 116 -0.32 -1.86 -6.04
N ARG A 117 0.39 -1.38 -7.07
CA ARG A 117 -0.19 -0.61 -8.18
C ARG A 117 -1.28 -1.37 -8.91
N MET A 118 -1.05 -2.64 -9.23
CA MET A 118 -2.03 -3.51 -9.87
C MET A 118 -3.29 -3.62 -9.01
N PHE A 119 -3.12 -3.88 -7.71
CA PHE A 119 -4.24 -3.93 -6.76
C PHE A 119 -4.99 -2.60 -6.65
N LEU A 120 -4.30 -1.46 -6.50
CA LEU A 120 -4.97 -0.16 -6.39
C LEU A 120 -5.72 0.21 -7.69
N SER A 121 -5.23 -0.23 -8.84
CA SER A 121 -5.86 -0.02 -10.14
C SER A 121 -6.96 -1.03 -10.47
N SER A 122 -7.21 -2.02 -9.61
CA SER A 122 -8.17 -3.09 -9.86
C SER A 122 -9.51 -2.84 -9.15
N PRO A 123 -10.61 -3.50 -9.58
CA PRO A 123 -11.92 -3.37 -8.90
C PRO A 123 -11.90 -3.73 -7.41
N GLU A 124 -10.92 -4.51 -6.96
CA GLU A 124 -10.72 -4.92 -5.57
C GLU A 124 -10.28 -3.78 -4.65
N SER A 125 -9.90 -2.61 -5.16
CA SER A 125 -9.62 -1.40 -4.37
C SER A 125 -10.81 -0.45 -4.22
N ARG A 126 -11.91 -0.71 -4.93
CA ARG A 126 -13.11 0.14 -4.94
C ARG A 126 -13.58 0.52 -3.54
N VAL A 127 -14.08 1.74 -3.37
CA VAL A 127 -14.63 2.25 -2.09
C VAL A 127 -13.57 2.50 -1.00
N LEU A 128 -12.34 2.00 -1.12
CA LEU A 128 -11.32 2.16 -0.07
C LEU A 128 -11.02 3.62 0.25
N SER A 129 -10.94 4.48 -0.77
CA SER A 129 -10.74 5.94 -0.62
C SER A 129 -11.79 6.56 0.30
N ASN A 130 -13.07 6.27 0.06
CA ASN A 130 -14.18 6.77 0.87
C ASN A 130 -14.23 6.12 2.26
N LEU A 131 -13.98 4.81 2.35
CA LEU A 131 -14.00 4.08 3.62
C LEU A 131 -12.92 4.57 4.59
N ILE A 132 -11.68 4.65 4.11
CA ILE A 132 -10.52 5.05 4.91
C ILE A 132 -10.56 6.56 5.15
N GLY A 133 -10.93 7.36 4.15
CA GLY A 133 -11.10 8.82 4.30
C GLY A 133 -12.14 9.18 5.36
N ASN A 134 -13.28 8.48 5.40
CA ASN A 134 -14.28 8.67 6.44
C ASN A 134 -13.76 8.28 7.82
N ALA A 135 -13.12 7.11 7.94
CA ALA A 135 -12.55 6.66 9.21
C ALA A 135 -11.48 7.64 9.74
N PHE A 136 -10.58 8.10 8.87
CA PHE A 136 -9.58 9.11 9.21
C PHE A 136 -10.22 10.40 9.69
N GLY A 137 -11.20 10.92 8.94
CA GLY A 137 -11.96 12.12 9.29
C GLY A 137 -12.70 12.02 10.63
N ARG A 138 -13.15 10.81 11.00
CA ARG A 138 -13.83 10.52 12.29
C ARG A 138 -12.86 10.26 13.45
N GLY A 139 -11.57 10.15 13.20
CA GLY A 139 -10.57 9.89 14.23
C GLY A 139 -10.33 8.41 14.50
N ILE A 140 -10.09 7.63 13.45
CA ILE A 140 -9.56 6.26 13.53
C ILE A 140 -8.41 6.15 14.55
N LEU A 141 -8.34 5.03 15.27
CA LEU A 141 -7.26 4.76 16.22
C LEU A 141 -5.93 4.61 15.47
N TRP A 142 -4.94 5.42 15.84
CA TRP A 142 -3.60 5.34 15.26
C TRP A 142 -2.82 4.21 15.92
N ARG A 143 -2.20 3.36 15.11
CA ARG A 143 -1.43 2.20 15.58
C ARG A 143 0.02 2.31 15.14
N ARG A 144 0.96 2.05 16.04
CA ARG A 144 2.39 2.05 15.73
C ARG A 144 2.79 0.74 15.07
N PRO A 145 3.66 0.77 14.04
CA PRO A 145 4.53 1.90 13.68
C PRO A 145 3.93 2.94 12.73
N SER A 146 2.69 2.72 12.26
CA SER A 146 1.95 3.73 11.50
C SER A 146 1.62 4.95 12.37
N GLY A 147 1.06 5.96 11.73
CA GLY A 147 0.66 7.22 12.33
C GLY A 147 -0.19 8.03 11.36
N PRO A 148 -0.60 9.25 11.75
CA PRO A 148 -1.42 10.10 10.90
C PRO A 148 -0.76 10.36 9.55
N GLY A 149 0.57 10.56 9.52
CA GLY A 149 1.30 10.73 8.28
C GLY A 149 1.26 9.52 7.37
N CYS A 150 1.44 8.31 7.90
CA CYS A 150 1.34 7.08 7.10
C CYS A 150 -0.07 6.88 6.53
N ILE A 151 -1.11 7.20 7.30
CA ILE A 151 -2.50 7.17 6.79
C ILE A 151 -2.71 8.24 5.71
N CYS A 152 -2.11 9.44 5.88
CA CYS A 152 -2.12 10.44 4.82
C CYS A 152 -1.40 9.96 3.56
N GLY A 153 -0.26 9.29 3.69
CA GLY A 153 0.44 8.63 2.58
C GLY A 153 -0.44 7.62 1.86
N LEU A 154 -1.12 6.73 2.61
CA LEU A 154 -2.10 5.79 2.05
C LEU A 154 -3.23 6.49 1.30
N LEU A 155 -3.80 7.57 1.85
CA LEU A 155 -4.85 8.33 1.17
C LEU A 155 -4.34 8.96 -0.12
N ILE A 156 -3.07 9.36 -0.19
CA ILE A 156 -2.46 9.87 -1.43
C ILE A 156 -2.33 8.75 -2.46
N GLU A 157 -1.84 7.56 -2.06
CA GLU A 157 -1.78 6.41 -2.97
C GLU A 157 -3.17 6.05 -3.52
N LEU A 158 -4.19 6.04 -2.66
CA LEU A 158 -5.57 5.80 -3.09
C LEU A 158 -6.07 6.86 -4.08
N LEU A 159 -5.76 8.15 -3.84
CA LEU A 159 -6.14 9.23 -4.76
C LEU A 159 -5.44 9.13 -6.12
N PHE A 160 -4.17 8.72 -6.16
CA PHE A 160 -3.40 8.65 -7.41
C PHE A 160 -3.69 7.41 -8.25
N TRP A 161 -4.03 6.28 -7.62
CA TRP A 161 -4.09 4.99 -8.32
C TRP A 161 -5.49 4.40 -8.48
N CYS A 162 -6.46 4.77 -7.63
CA CYS A 162 -7.85 4.32 -7.80
C CYS A 162 -8.59 5.15 -8.87
N ASP A 163 -9.69 4.60 -9.38
CA ASP A 163 -10.46 5.19 -10.47
C ASP A 163 -11.24 6.43 -10.00
N ALA A 164 -10.95 7.60 -10.60
CA ALA A 164 -11.59 8.85 -10.25
C ALA A 164 -13.11 8.85 -10.46
N SER A 165 -13.62 7.98 -11.35
CA SER A 165 -15.05 7.83 -11.59
C SER A 165 -15.83 7.23 -10.40
N GLU A 166 -15.12 6.70 -9.38
CA GLU A 166 -15.74 6.20 -8.15
C GLU A 166 -16.28 7.33 -7.24
N GLY A 167 -15.71 8.54 -7.30
CA GLY A 167 -16.18 9.66 -6.50
C GLY A 167 -17.44 10.31 -7.08
N ASP A 168 -18.28 10.83 -6.19
CA ASP A 168 -19.56 11.49 -6.54
C ASP A 168 -19.44 12.62 -7.58
N ASP A 169 -18.35 13.38 -7.56
CA ASP A 169 -18.09 14.48 -8.49
C ASP A 169 -17.06 14.16 -9.59
N LYS A 170 -16.61 12.90 -9.64
CA LYS A 170 -15.61 12.38 -10.59
C LYS A 170 -14.27 13.10 -10.60
N LYS A 171 -13.97 13.94 -9.60
CA LYS A 171 -12.67 14.62 -9.50
C LYS A 171 -11.58 13.73 -8.93
N SER A 172 -11.98 12.68 -8.21
CA SER A 172 -11.08 11.76 -7.51
C SER A 172 -11.88 10.52 -7.08
N PRO A 173 -11.22 9.42 -6.69
CA PRO A 173 -11.90 8.23 -6.18
C PRO A 173 -12.58 8.43 -4.80
N MET A 174 -12.46 9.61 -4.21
CA MET A 174 -13.05 9.97 -2.92
C MET A 174 -14.14 11.02 -3.11
N ASP A 175 -15.29 10.84 -2.47
CA ASP A 175 -16.42 11.76 -2.55
C ASP A 175 -16.05 13.14 -2.00
N ALA A 176 -16.61 14.20 -2.59
CA ALA A 176 -16.36 15.58 -2.20
C ALA A 176 -16.69 15.85 -0.72
N SER A 177 -17.71 15.18 -0.17
CA SER A 177 -18.05 15.29 1.25
C SER A 177 -16.99 14.67 2.16
N VAL A 178 -16.37 13.57 1.73
CA VAL A 178 -15.33 12.85 2.46
C VAL A 178 -14.01 13.61 2.37
N ARG A 179 -13.62 14.11 1.19
CA ARG A 179 -12.45 14.98 1.01
C ARG A 179 -12.47 16.19 1.93
N ARG A 180 -13.60 16.90 2.01
CA ARG A 180 -13.78 18.04 2.94
C ARG A 180 -13.66 17.64 4.42
N ARG A 181 -14.07 16.42 4.78
CA ARG A 181 -13.90 15.90 6.14
C ARG A 181 -12.44 15.60 6.44
N VAL A 182 -11.73 14.97 5.50
CA VAL A 182 -10.29 14.70 5.59
C VAL A 182 -9.51 16.02 5.72
N ALA A 183 -9.79 17.02 4.87
CA ALA A 183 -9.15 18.33 4.93
C ALA A 183 -9.34 19.02 6.29
N ARG A 184 -10.56 18.99 6.86
CA ARG A 184 -10.80 19.51 8.22
C ARG A 184 -10.01 18.75 9.29
N LYS A 185 -9.89 17.42 9.16
CA LYS A 185 -9.09 16.61 10.09
C LYS A 185 -7.61 16.94 10.01
N ILE A 186 -7.07 17.13 8.80
CA ILE A 186 -5.69 17.57 8.57
C ILE A 186 -5.44 18.93 9.22
N ALA A 187 -6.31 19.91 8.98
CA ALA A 187 -6.22 21.23 9.62
C ALA A 187 -6.22 21.14 11.15
N SER A 188 -7.07 20.28 11.72
CA SER A 188 -7.10 20.01 13.17
C SER A 188 -5.81 19.38 13.69
N ILE A 189 -5.19 18.46 12.92
CA ILE A 189 -3.91 17.85 13.29
C ILE A 189 -2.80 18.91 13.25
N LYS A 190 -2.72 19.72 12.20
CA LYS A 190 -1.72 20.79 12.03
C LYS A 190 -1.82 21.87 13.11
N ALA A 191 -3.04 22.19 13.56
CA ALA A 191 -3.29 23.16 14.63
C ALA A 191 -2.92 22.62 16.04
N ASN A 192 -2.74 21.32 16.20
CA ASN A 192 -2.40 20.73 17.48
C ASN A 192 -0.91 20.99 17.82
N ASN A 193 -0.63 21.43 19.04
CA ASN A 193 0.74 21.66 19.51
C ASN A 193 1.66 20.43 19.40
N ASN A 194 1.09 19.21 19.37
CA ASN A 194 1.84 17.98 19.20
C ASN A 194 2.32 17.73 17.76
N PHE A 195 1.78 18.44 16.78
CA PHE A 195 2.18 18.32 15.37
C PHE A 195 3.68 18.53 15.19
N ARG A 196 4.28 19.50 15.91
CA ARG A 196 5.72 19.78 15.82
C ARG A 196 6.61 18.60 16.22
N TYR A 197 6.11 17.72 17.07
CA TYR A 197 6.82 16.54 17.58
C TYR A 197 6.64 15.29 16.71
N LEU A 198 5.80 15.35 15.67
CA LEU A 198 5.71 14.26 14.72
C LEU A 198 7.03 14.12 13.94
N PRO A 199 7.40 12.89 13.55
CA PRO A 199 8.52 12.65 12.64
C PRO A 199 8.41 13.48 11.36
N VAL A 200 9.55 13.89 10.80
CA VAL A 200 9.60 14.73 9.60
C VAL A 200 8.83 14.11 8.44
N THR A 201 8.99 12.81 8.22
CA THR A 201 8.26 12.05 7.19
C THR A 201 6.75 12.12 7.39
N GLN A 202 6.26 11.93 8.63
CA GLN A 202 4.83 12.03 8.90
C GLN A 202 4.26 13.43 8.67
N LYS A 203 5.02 14.48 9.04
CA LYS A 203 4.62 15.86 8.74
C LYS A 203 4.57 16.10 7.24
N ALA A 204 5.56 15.60 6.50
CA ALA A 204 5.62 15.74 5.06
C ALA A 204 4.39 15.12 4.38
N ASP A 205 3.97 13.92 4.76
CA ASP A 205 2.77 13.30 4.18
C ASP A 205 1.46 14.02 4.55
N ILE A 206 1.36 14.57 5.77
CA ILE A 206 0.21 15.38 6.17
C ILE A 206 0.11 16.64 5.30
N GLU A 207 1.23 17.35 5.11
CA GLU A 207 1.29 18.54 4.25
C GLU A 207 1.06 18.19 2.77
N ARG A 208 1.60 17.05 2.31
CA ARG A 208 1.42 16.55 0.94
C ARG A 208 -0.05 16.27 0.65
N LEU A 209 -0.76 15.60 1.55
CA LEU A 209 -2.19 15.33 1.39
C LEU A 209 -3.02 16.63 1.42
N ASP A 210 -2.67 17.59 2.28
CA ASP A 210 -3.32 18.91 2.32
C ASP A 210 -3.21 19.63 0.97
N GLY A 211 -2.01 19.62 0.39
CA GLY A 211 -1.73 20.17 -0.94
C GLY A 211 -2.51 19.45 -2.04
N VAL A 212 -2.47 18.12 -2.06
CA VAL A 212 -3.21 17.28 -3.03
C VAL A 212 -4.71 17.59 -3.00
N LEU A 213 -5.33 17.60 -1.80
CA LEU A 213 -6.76 17.90 -1.67
C LEU A 213 -7.08 19.32 -2.12
N THR A 214 -6.23 20.30 -1.80
CA THR A 214 -6.42 21.68 -2.25
C THR A 214 -6.43 21.79 -3.78
N VAL A 215 -5.50 21.11 -4.46
CA VAL A 215 -5.42 21.14 -5.92
C VAL A 215 -6.61 20.44 -6.57
N ILE A 216 -7.05 19.27 -6.04
CA ILE A 216 -8.25 18.57 -6.53
C ILE A 216 -9.48 19.48 -6.48
N GLU A 217 -9.67 20.22 -5.39
CA GLU A 217 -10.83 21.11 -5.26
C GLU A 217 -10.78 22.28 -6.26
N GLN A 218 -9.59 22.78 -6.58
CA GLN A 218 -9.38 23.93 -7.47
C GLN A 218 -9.39 23.58 -8.97
N MET A 219 -9.01 22.35 -9.32
CA MET A 219 -8.93 21.91 -10.71
C MET A 219 -10.30 21.41 -11.23
N PRO A 220 -10.57 21.56 -12.53
CA PRO A 220 -11.74 20.95 -13.15
C PRO A 220 -11.54 19.44 -13.28
N GLU A 221 -12.63 18.69 -13.13
CA GLU A 221 -12.68 17.24 -13.35
C GLU A 221 -11.55 16.52 -12.58
N ASP A 222 -10.97 15.48 -13.16
CA ASP A 222 -9.88 14.67 -12.60
C ASP A 222 -8.49 15.04 -13.17
N PHE A 223 -8.37 16.19 -13.84
CA PHE A 223 -7.17 16.59 -14.59
C PHE A 223 -5.87 16.44 -13.78
N TYR A 224 -5.87 16.91 -12.53
CA TYR A 224 -4.68 16.84 -11.67
C TYR A 224 -4.26 15.40 -11.39
N LEU A 225 -5.22 14.52 -11.09
CA LEU A 225 -4.95 13.13 -10.76
C LEU A 225 -4.54 12.34 -11.99
N ASN A 226 -5.20 12.54 -13.14
CA ASN A 226 -4.80 11.91 -14.40
C ASN A 226 -3.39 12.35 -14.81
N SER A 227 -3.09 13.65 -14.80
CA SER A 227 -1.75 14.14 -15.14
C SER A 227 -0.68 13.61 -14.18
N THR A 228 -0.99 13.50 -12.89
CA THR A 228 -0.06 12.94 -11.90
C THR A 228 0.13 11.44 -12.11
N ARG A 229 -0.95 10.70 -12.35
CA ARG A 229 -0.91 9.27 -12.63
C ARG A 229 -0.13 8.97 -13.90
N ASP A 230 -0.35 9.72 -14.98
CA ASP A 230 0.39 9.58 -16.23
C ASP A 230 1.90 9.85 -16.01
N HIS A 231 2.25 10.85 -15.20
CA HIS A 231 3.63 11.10 -14.85
C HIS A 231 4.25 9.93 -14.07
N LEU A 232 3.53 9.37 -13.09
CA LEU A 232 3.99 8.22 -12.30
C LEU A 232 4.06 6.93 -13.13
N LEU A 233 3.12 6.72 -14.04
CA LEU A 233 3.14 5.61 -14.99
C LEU A 233 4.31 5.74 -15.95
N ASN A 234 4.59 6.93 -16.51
CA ASN A 234 5.76 7.13 -17.36
C ASN A 234 7.09 6.87 -16.64
N GLN A 235 7.15 7.06 -15.32
CA GLN A 235 8.32 6.67 -14.52
C GLN A 235 8.39 5.15 -14.28
N ALA A 236 7.27 4.44 -14.40
CA ALA A 236 7.12 3.04 -14.02
C ALA A 236 6.88 2.05 -15.18
N ASP A 237 6.52 2.54 -16.37
CA ASP A 237 6.26 1.80 -17.61
C ASP A 237 7.55 1.64 -18.45
N CYS A 238 8.70 1.67 -17.77
CA CYS A 238 9.98 1.33 -18.37
C CYS A 238 10.22 -0.18 -18.36
N CYS A 239 11.15 -0.62 -19.19
CA CYS A 239 11.66 -1.99 -19.13
C CYS A 239 12.16 -2.28 -17.71
N GLY A 240 11.70 -3.37 -17.09
CA GLY A 240 12.10 -3.75 -15.72
C GLY A 240 13.60 -4.09 -15.55
N ASN A 241 14.40 -3.95 -16.60
CA ASN A 241 15.84 -3.86 -16.48
C ASN A 241 16.23 -2.39 -16.39
N ASP A 242 16.60 -1.90 -15.20
CA ASP A 242 16.88 -0.48 -14.89
C ASP A 242 17.93 0.20 -15.80
N GLU A 243 18.72 -0.59 -16.55
CA GLU A 243 19.69 -0.08 -17.54
C GLU A 243 19.13 -0.02 -18.97
N CYS A 244 17.81 -0.06 -19.16
CA CYS A 244 17.17 -0.14 -20.46
C CYS A 244 16.04 0.89 -20.59
N ASP A 245 16.20 1.79 -21.56
CA ASP A 245 15.23 2.86 -21.86
C ASP A 245 14.28 2.50 -23.01
N GLU A 246 14.20 1.23 -23.41
CA GLU A 246 13.30 0.78 -24.48
C GLU A 246 11.90 0.49 -23.93
N ASP A 247 10.88 0.80 -24.73
CA ASP A 247 9.49 0.51 -24.41
C ASP A 247 9.26 -1.00 -24.24
N PRO A 248 8.53 -1.42 -23.19
CA PRO A 248 8.23 -2.82 -22.97
C PRO A 248 7.31 -3.39 -24.05
N THR A 249 7.57 -4.63 -24.47
CA THR A 249 6.76 -5.37 -25.46
C THR A 249 6.23 -6.69 -24.92
N MET A 250 6.69 -7.11 -23.74
CA MET A 250 6.28 -8.36 -23.11
C MET A 250 6.24 -8.24 -21.59
N ARG A 251 5.38 -9.02 -20.93
CA ARG A 251 5.31 -9.11 -19.47
C ARG A 251 5.99 -10.36 -18.95
N CYS A 252 6.41 -10.35 -17.69
CA CYS A 252 6.78 -11.57 -16.98
C CYS A 252 5.59 -12.54 -17.00
N SER A 253 5.75 -13.72 -17.62
CA SER A 253 4.68 -14.70 -17.75
C SER A 253 4.18 -15.25 -16.40
N ARG A 254 4.99 -15.16 -15.34
CA ARG A 254 4.67 -15.66 -14.00
C ARG A 254 3.91 -14.64 -13.16
N CYS A 255 4.47 -13.45 -12.96
CA CYS A 255 3.87 -12.46 -12.06
C CYS A 255 2.98 -11.44 -12.78
N ARG A 256 3.15 -11.28 -14.09
CA ARG A 256 2.48 -10.26 -14.93
C ARG A 256 2.63 -8.80 -14.46
N SER A 257 3.41 -8.57 -13.41
CA SER A 257 3.57 -7.26 -12.74
C SER A 257 4.76 -6.45 -13.25
N VAL A 258 5.70 -7.07 -13.96
CA VAL A 258 6.87 -6.40 -14.54
C VAL A 258 6.90 -6.64 -16.04
N GLU A 259 7.24 -5.58 -16.78
CA GLU A 259 7.31 -5.58 -18.24
C GLU A 259 8.76 -5.47 -18.74
N TYR A 260 9.01 -5.90 -19.97
CA TYR A 260 10.34 -5.94 -20.59
C TYR A 260 10.25 -5.65 -22.09
N CYS A 261 11.25 -4.99 -22.65
CA CYS A 261 11.38 -4.82 -24.10
C CYS A 261 11.71 -6.15 -24.82
N GLY A 262 12.25 -7.15 -24.09
CA GLY A 262 12.51 -8.48 -24.64
C GLY A 262 13.15 -9.46 -23.66
N LYS A 263 13.34 -10.71 -24.13
CA LYS A 263 13.87 -11.84 -23.32
C LYS A 263 15.25 -11.59 -22.70
N LYS A 264 16.09 -10.77 -23.35
CA LYS A 264 17.43 -10.41 -22.82
C LYS A 264 17.32 -9.61 -21.53
N CYS A 265 16.52 -8.55 -21.54
CA CYS A 265 16.27 -7.71 -20.36
C CYS A 265 15.56 -8.50 -19.26
N GLN A 266 14.60 -9.36 -19.62
CA GLN A 266 13.97 -10.28 -18.66
C GLN A 266 15.00 -11.18 -17.99
N ALA A 267 15.89 -11.84 -18.75
CA ALA A 267 16.91 -12.73 -18.19
C ALA A 267 17.93 -12.00 -17.31
N ARG A 268 18.22 -10.73 -17.63
CA ARG A 268 19.10 -9.87 -16.82
C ARG A 268 18.44 -9.48 -15.50
N HIS A 269 17.24 -8.89 -15.55
CA HIS A 269 16.48 -8.53 -14.36
C HIS A 269 16.19 -9.76 -13.48
N TRP A 270 15.93 -10.92 -14.09
CA TRP A 270 15.80 -12.20 -13.37
C TRP A 270 16.98 -12.48 -12.45
N LYS A 271 18.21 -12.31 -12.95
CA LYS A 271 19.44 -12.51 -12.18
C LYS A 271 19.69 -11.39 -11.17
N ASN A 272 19.26 -10.18 -11.47
CA ASN A 272 19.52 -8.99 -10.65
C ASN A 272 18.52 -8.78 -9.50
N GLY A 273 17.57 -9.68 -9.29
CA GLY A 273 16.69 -9.63 -8.13
C GLY A 273 15.22 -9.93 -8.41
N HIS A 274 14.76 -9.88 -9.66
CA HIS A 274 13.35 -10.21 -9.94
C HIS A 274 12.99 -11.61 -9.47
N LYS A 275 13.93 -12.58 -9.55
CA LYS A 275 13.70 -13.96 -9.11
C LYS A 275 13.18 -14.05 -7.67
N VAL A 276 13.72 -13.25 -6.74
CA VAL A 276 13.28 -13.25 -5.34
C VAL A 276 11.95 -12.52 -5.13
N ARG A 277 11.61 -11.56 -6.00
CA ARG A 277 10.38 -10.74 -5.97
C ARG A 277 9.27 -11.23 -6.90
N CYS A 278 9.48 -12.33 -7.63
CA CYS A 278 8.52 -12.83 -8.61
C CYS A 278 7.51 -13.76 -7.90
N PHE A 279 6.38 -13.21 -7.49
CA PHE A 279 5.25 -13.93 -6.92
C PHE A 279 4.23 -14.20 -8.03
N ALA A 280 3.70 -15.43 -8.08
CA ALA A 280 2.76 -15.77 -9.15
C ALA A 280 1.50 -14.93 -9.02
N HIS A 281 0.98 -14.45 -10.15
CA HIS A 281 -0.34 -13.85 -10.18
C HIS A 281 -1.37 -14.96 -10.04
N GLU A 282 -2.17 -14.93 -8.98
CA GLU A 282 -3.34 -15.80 -8.85
C GLU A 282 -4.46 -15.13 -9.67
N GLU A 283 -4.93 -15.79 -10.74
CA GLU A 283 -6.07 -15.33 -11.56
C GLU A 283 -7.40 -15.44 -10.80
#